data_AF-A0A7H1QBD0-F1
#
_entry.id   AF-A0A7H1QBD0-F1
#
_cell.length_a   1.000
_cell.length_b   1.000
_cell.length_c   1.000
_cell.angle_alpha   90.00
_cell.angle_beta   90.00
_cell.angle_gamma   90.00
#
_symmetry.space_group_name_H-M   'P 1'
#
loop_
_entity.id
_entity.type
_entity.pdbx_description
1 polymer ?
#
loop_
_entity_poly.entity_id
_entity_poly.type
_entity_poly.pdbx_seq_one_letter_code
_entity_poly.pdbx_strand_id
1 'polypeptide(L)'
;MALGARSKQNGLLLSQAAFVAGSLAPAAGGRLGAAGAAVLVAALGTAFAGLQLFAFSMVPDAVAAAETRGAARAGAYTGVWTATEAAGTALGPYVYATVLALGGFVSTTGGRSVRQSHAAHLGLLLGITVVPAVFMAVAMACQRRCRLDRR
;
A
#
# COMPACT_ATOMS: atom_id res chain seq x y z
N MET A 1 3.48 29.20 3.04
CA MET A 1 3.13 28.01 2.23
C MET A 1 3.97 26.76 2.56
N ALA A 2 5.29 26.87 2.79
CA ALA A 2 6.19 25.72 3.05
C ALA A 2 5.88 24.87 4.30
N LEU A 3 5.22 25.44 5.32
CA LEU A 3 4.83 24.71 6.54
C LEU A 3 3.76 23.63 6.29
N GLY A 4 2.86 23.87 5.33
CA GLY A 4 1.79 22.92 4.99
C GLY A 4 2.28 21.70 4.20
N ALA A 5 3.24 21.87 3.30
CA ALA A 5 3.79 20.74 2.53
C ALA A 5 4.55 19.74 3.41
N ARG A 6 5.31 20.23 4.41
CA ARG A 6 6.02 19.38 5.38
C ARG A 6 5.06 18.62 6.30
N SER A 7 3.98 19.25 6.77
CA SER A 7 3.01 18.56 7.63
C SER A 7 2.23 17.49 6.87
N LYS A 8 1.80 17.77 5.63
CA LYS A 8 1.16 16.78 4.74
C LYS A 8 2.06 15.56 4.49
N GLN A 9 3.33 15.82 4.22
CA GLN A 9 4.31 14.77 3.98
C GLN A 9 4.61 13.93 5.24
N ASN A 10 4.67 14.56 6.40
CA ASN A 10 4.82 13.83 7.66
C ASN A 10 3.56 13.00 7.98
N GLY A 11 2.37 13.52 7.68
CA GLY A 11 1.11 12.78 7.76
C GLY A 11 1.10 11.55 6.86
N LEU A 12 1.54 11.70 5.60
CA LEU A 12 1.70 10.59 4.67
C LEU A 12 2.66 9.53 5.21
N LEU A 13 3.84 9.92 5.69
CA LEU A 13 4.82 8.99 6.26
C LEU A 13 4.26 8.23 7.49
N LEU A 14 3.48 8.91 8.34
CA LEU A 14 2.83 8.30 9.48
C LEU A 14 1.80 7.25 9.03
N SER A 15 0.95 7.59 8.05
CA SER A 15 -0.02 6.65 7.45
C SER A 15 0.67 5.44 6.83
N GLN A 16 1.79 5.64 6.13
CA GLN A 16 2.58 4.53 5.54
C GLN A 16 3.19 3.63 6.62
N ALA A 17 3.77 4.22 7.67
CA ALA A 17 4.32 3.46 8.78
C ALA A 17 3.23 2.67 9.51
N ALA A 18 2.08 3.28 9.76
CA ALA A 18 0.93 2.62 10.37
C ALA A 18 0.39 1.48 9.49
N PHE A 19 0.35 1.67 8.17
CA PHE A 19 -0.07 0.63 7.23
C PHE A 19 0.89 -0.57 7.23
N VAL A 20 2.21 -0.32 7.18
CA VAL A 20 3.23 -1.39 7.26
C VAL A 20 3.15 -2.14 8.59
N ALA A 21 3.03 -1.42 9.71
CA ALA A 21 2.90 -2.05 11.02
C ALA A 21 1.61 -2.89 11.12
N GLY A 22 0.49 -2.33 10.65
CA GLY A 22 -0.80 -3.02 10.64
C GLY A 22 -0.81 -4.24 9.72
N SER A 23 -0.14 -4.19 8.57
CA SER A 23 -0.10 -5.33 7.64
C SER A 23 0.74 -6.48 8.18
N LEU A 24 1.73 -6.21 9.05
CA LEU A 24 2.52 -7.24 9.71
C LEU A 24 1.86 -7.83 10.96
N ALA A 25 0.87 -7.15 11.55
CA ALA A 25 0.19 -7.61 12.77
C ALA A 25 -0.41 -9.02 12.67
N PRO A 26 -1.01 -9.47 11.54
CA PRO A 26 -1.51 -10.84 11.41
C PRO A 26 -0.41 -11.91 11.51
N ALA A 27 0.86 -11.57 11.23
CA ALA A 27 1.98 -12.49 11.37
C ALA A 27 2.28 -12.83 12.84
N ALA A 28 1.81 -12.03 13.80
CA ALA A 28 1.90 -12.34 15.23
C ALA A 28 0.91 -13.45 15.67
N GLY A 29 0.10 -13.99 14.74
CA GLY A 29 -0.74 -15.16 14.94
C GLY A 29 -2.17 -14.86 15.41
N GLY A 30 -2.97 -15.92 15.60
CA GLY A 30 -4.40 -15.88 15.95
C GLY A 30 -4.74 -15.41 17.36
N ARG A 31 -3.89 -14.58 17.99
CA ARG A 31 -4.12 -14.04 19.34
C ARG A 31 -5.17 -12.92 19.33
N LEU A 32 -5.45 -12.37 18.16
CA LEU A 32 -6.51 -11.40 17.93
C LEU A 32 -7.81 -12.18 17.69
N GLY A 33 -8.66 -12.29 18.70
CA GLY A 33 -10.04 -12.74 18.49
C GLY A 33 -10.78 -11.85 17.48
N ALA A 34 -12.00 -12.21 17.10
CA ALA A 34 -12.76 -11.50 16.05
C ALA A 34 -12.82 -9.97 16.24
N ALA A 35 -13.00 -9.50 17.48
CA ALA A 35 -13.00 -8.07 17.80
C ALA A 35 -11.63 -7.41 17.55
N GLY A 36 -10.53 -8.07 17.93
CA GLY A 36 -9.18 -7.58 17.66
C GLY A 36 -8.86 -7.50 16.17
N ALA A 37 -9.31 -8.50 15.40
CA ALA A 37 -9.19 -8.47 13.95
C ALA A 37 -10.00 -7.32 13.34
N ALA A 38 -11.23 -7.07 13.81
CA ALA A 38 -12.05 -5.96 13.35
C ALA A 38 -11.40 -4.59 13.63
N VAL A 39 -10.83 -4.39 14.82
CA VAL A 39 -10.08 -3.18 15.17
C VAL A 39 -8.86 -3.00 14.28
N LEU A 40 -8.11 -4.08 14.03
CA LEU A 40 -6.96 -4.05 13.13
C LEU A 40 -7.35 -3.66 11.71
N VAL A 41 -8.43 -4.25 11.17
CA VAL A 41 -8.95 -3.91 9.83
C VAL A 41 -9.40 -2.45 9.78
N ALA A 42 -10.09 -1.95 10.81
CA ALA A 42 -10.49 -0.55 10.89
C ALA A 42 -9.27 0.39 10.94
N ALA A 43 -8.23 0.03 11.69
CA ALA A 43 -6.99 0.81 11.76
C ALA A 43 -6.26 0.82 10.41
N LEU A 44 -6.18 -0.33 9.73
CA LEU A 44 -5.61 -0.44 8.38
C LEU A 44 -6.40 0.39 7.36
N GLY A 45 -7.74 0.33 7.40
CA GLY A 45 -8.60 1.16 6.56
C GLY A 45 -8.41 2.65 6.80
N THR A 46 -8.24 3.05 8.08
CA THR A 46 -7.95 4.45 8.45
C THR A 46 -6.58 4.89 7.94
N ALA A 47 -5.56 4.04 8.09
CA ALA A 47 -4.23 4.30 7.54
C ALA A 47 -4.30 4.47 6.02
N PHE A 48 -5.00 3.56 5.32
CA PHE A 48 -5.20 3.62 3.87
C PHE A 48 -5.95 4.88 3.42
N ALA A 49 -7.00 5.29 4.13
CA ALA A 49 -7.68 6.55 3.86
C ALA A 49 -6.74 7.76 4.00
N GLY A 50 -5.87 7.73 5.02
CA GLY A 50 -4.81 8.73 5.21
C GLY A 50 -3.81 8.76 4.04
N LEU A 51 -3.37 7.59 3.56
CA LEU A 51 -2.50 7.49 2.38
C LEU A 51 -3.13 8.19 1.18
N GLN A 52 -4.39 7.87 0.90
CA GLN A 52 -5.12 8.42 -0.24
C GLN A 52 -5.31 9.93 -0.10
N LEU A 53 -5.76 10.40 1.06
CA LEU A 53 -6.01 11.81 1.35
C LEU A 53 -4.75 12.67 1.22
N PHE A 54 -3.65 12.26 1.89
CA PHE A 54 -2.42 13.03 1.85
C PHE A 54 -1.78 13.00 0.46
N ALA A 55 -1.78 11.85 -0.22
CA ALA A 55 -1.25 11.74 -1.56
C ALA A 55 -1.99 12.65 -2.55
N PHE A 56 -3.33 12.62 -2.57
CA PHE A 56 -4.12 13.52 -3.42
C PHE A 56 -3.90 14.99 -3.06
N SER A 57 -3.78 15.33 -1.77
CA SER A 57 -3.54 16.71 -1.33
C SER A 57 -2.18 17.28 -1.76
N MET A 58 -1.23 16.41 -2.12
CA MET A 58 0.13 16.77 -2.54
C MET A 58 0.27 16.89 -4.07
N VAL A 59 -0.66 16.31 -4.85
CA VAL A 59 -0.61 16.41 -6.33
C VAL A 59 -0.71 17.87 -6.81
N PRO A 60 -1.65 18.70 -6.33
CA PRO A 60 -1.70 20.12 -6.70
C PRO A 60 -0.44 20.89 -6.29
N ASP A 61 0.11 20.60 -5.10
CA ASP A 61 1.36 21.21 -4.63
C ASP A 61 2.53 20.89 -5.57
N ALA A 62 2.59 19.66 -6.09
CA ALA A 62 3.60 19.22 -7.05
C ALA A 62 3.42 19.88 -8.43
N VAL A 63 2.18 20.02 -8.90
CA VAL A 63 1.87 20.73 -10.15
C VAL A 63 2.29 22.19 -10.05
N ALA A 64 1.89 22.89 -8.98
CA ALA A 64 2.28 24.29 -8.75
C ALA A 64 3.81 24.46 -8.70
N ALA A 65 4.51 23.55 -8.03
CA ALA A 65 5.98 23.55 -8.00
C ALA A 65 6.62 23.29 -9.38
N ALA A 66 5.96 22.55 -10.27
CA ALA A 66 6.43 22.34 -11.64
C ALA A 66 6.09 23.51 -12.58
N GLU A 67 4.97 24.21 -12.34
CA GLU A 67 4.57 25.39 -13.12
C GLU A 67 5.56 26.54 -12.94
N THR A 68 6.06 26.75 -11.71
CA THR A 68 7.13 27.72 -11.45
C THR A 68 8.43 27.44 -12.20
N ARG A 69 8.63 26.21 -12.70
CA ARG A 69 9.79 25.80 -13.51
C ARG A 69 9.50 25.80 -15.01
N GLY A 70 8.32 26.27 -15.43
CA GLY A 70 7.88 26.30 -16.83
C GLY A 70 7.63 24.92 -17.45
N ALA A 71 7.54 23.85 -16.64
CA ALA A 71 7.58 22.47 -17.10
C ALA A 71 6.23 21.72 -16.98
N ALA A 72 5.19 22.33 -16.41
CA ALA A 72 4.00 21.59 -16.01
C ALA A 72 2.89 21.54 -17.08
N ARG A 73 2.31 20.34 -17.22
CA ARG A 73 0.94 20.13 -17.70
C ARG A 73 0.19 19.39 -16.59
N ALA A 74 -0.77 20.04 -15.93
CA ALA A 74 -1.56 19.43 -14.85
C ALA A 74 -2.19 18.08 -15.28
N GLY A 75 -2.64 17.99 -16.54
CA GLY A 75 -3.18 16.76 -17.11
C GLY A 75 -2.19 15.59 -17.23
N ALA A 76 -0.88 15.85 -17.33
CA ALA A 76 0.13 14.79 -17.35
C ALA A 76 0.27 14.14 -15.97
N TYR A 77 0.21 14.93 -14.89
CA TYR A 77 0.29 14.42 -13.52
C TYR A 77 -0.91 13.54 -13.17
N THR A 78 -2.12 14.01 -13.48
CA THR A 78 -3.34 13.22 -13.26
C THR A 78 -3.39 11.98 -14.14
N GLY A 79 -2.91 12.07 -15.40
CA GLY A 79 -2.79 10.92 -16.29
C GLY A 79 -1.86 9.83 -15.75
N VAL A 80 -0.65 10.21 -15.29
CA VAL A 80 0.30 9.27 -14.66
C VAL A 80 -0.29 8.67 -13.38
N TRP A 81 -0.96 9.48 -12.56
CA TRP A 81 -1.63 9.01 -11.35
C TRP A 81 -2.65 7.92 -11.66
N THR A 82 -3.61 8.19 -12.56
CA THR A 82 -4.66 7.23 -12.92
C THR A 82 -4.10 5.97 -13.58
N ALA A 83 -3.10 6.12 -14.45
CA ALA A 83 -2.43 4.98 -15.06
C ALA A 83 -1.76 4.08 -14.00
N THR A 84 -1.16 4.69 -12.97
CA THR A 84 -0.52 3.95 -11.87
C THR A 84 -1.55 3.21 -11.02
N GLU A 85 -2.69 3.84 -10.68
CA GLU A 85 -3.79 3.19 -9.96
C GLU A 85 -4.36 1.98 -10.73
N ALA A 86 -4.55 2.15 -12.04
CA ALA A 86 -5.03 1.08 -12.91
C ALA A 86 -4.02 -0.07 -13.00
N ALA A 87 -2.73 0.25 -13.17
CA ALA A 87 -1.66 -0.74 -13.17
C ALA A 87 -1.57 -1.48 -11.83
N GLY A 88 -1.70 -0.79 -10.71
CA GLY A 88 -1.72 -1.39 -9.37
C GLY A 88 -2.88 -2.36 -9.19
N THR A 89 -4.08 -1.96 -9.62
CA THR A 89 -5.30 -2.79 -9.54
C THR A 89 -5.20 -4.02 -10.44
N ALA A 90 -4.59 -3.88 -11.63
CA ALA A 90 -4.36 -5.00 -12.53
C ALA A 90 -3.28 -5.95 -11.99
N LEU A 91 -2.13 -5.44 -11.59
CA LEU A 91 -0.96 -6.24 -11.20
C LEU A 91 -1.10 -6.88 -9.81
N GLY A 92 -1.79 -6.22 -8.87
CA GLY A 92 -1.92 -6.68 -7.49
C GLY A 92 -2.42 -8.12 -7.35
N PRO A 93 -3.55 -8.49 -7.98
CA PRO A 93 -4.06 -9.86 -7.96
C PRO A 93 -3.10 -10.88 -8.55
N TYR A 94 -2.36 -10.55 -9.62
CA TYR A 94 -1.39 -11.48 -10.23
C TYR A 94 -0.20 -11.74 -9.31
N VAL A 95 0.32 -10.71 -8.65
CA VAL A 95 1.40 -10.86 -7.66
C VAL A 95 0.93 -11.75 -6.51
N TYR A 96 -0.25 -11.49 -5.96
CA TYR A 96 -0.81 -12.29 -4.87
C TYR A 96 -1.10 -13.73 -5.31
N ALA A 97 -1.66 -13.94 -6.51
CA ALA A 97 -1.89 -15.26 -7.07
C ALA A 97 -0.59 -16.05 -7.26
N THR A 98 0.50 -15.39 -7.65
CA THR A 98 1.83 -16.01 -7.76
C THR A 98 2.33 -16.49 -6.40
N VAL A 99 2.15 -15.69 -5.34
CA VAL A 99 2.51 -16.07 -3.97
C VAL A 99 1.71 -17.29 -3.50
N LEU A 100 0.41 -17.31 -3.79
CA LEU A 100 -0.45 -18.46 -3.48
C LEU A 100 -0.03 -19.71 -4.25
N ALA A 101 0.28 -19.58 -5.54
CA ALA A 101 0.74 -20.69 -6.37
C ALA A 101 2.06 -21.29 -5.85
N LEU A 102 3.02 -20.43 -5.46
CA LEU A 102 4.28 -20.85 -4.84
C LEU A 102 4.07 -21.51 -3.47
N GLY A 103 3.06 -21.07 -2.71
CA GLY A 103 2.64 -21.70 -1.47
C GLY A 103 1.93 -23.05 -1.66
N GLY A 104 1.63 -23.45 -2.90
CA GLY A 104 0.87 -24.66 -3.20
C GLY A 104 -0.60 -24.56 -2.79
N PHE A 105 -1.18 -23.35 -2.84
CA PHE A 105 -2.59 -23.14 -2.55
C PHE A 105 -3.46 -23.87 -3.57
N VAL A 106 -4.40 -24.69 -3.09
CA VAL A 106 -5.32 -25.44 -3.95
C VAL A 106 -6.73 -24.88 -3.75
N SER A 107 -7.27 -24.25 -4.78
CA SER A 107 -8.65 -23.78 -4.77
C SER A 107 -9.63 -24.94 -4.65
N THR A 108 -10.60 -24.81 -3.76
CA THR A 108 -11.70 -25.77 -3.65
C THR A 108 -12.68 -25.55 -4.80
N THR A 109 -12.89 -26.56 -5.65
CA THR A 109 -13.88 -26.54 -6.75
C THR A 109 -14.95 -27.61 -6.54
N GLY A 110 -16.23 -27.26 -6.72
CA GLY A 110 -17.33 -28.22 -6.67
C GLY A 110 -17.69 -28.73 -5.26
N GLY A 111 -17.54 -27.90 -4.23
CA GLY A 111 -18.03 -28.20 -2.86
C GLY A 111 -17.19 -29.19 -2.04
N ARG A 112 -16.09 -29.73 -2.57
CA ARG A 112 -15.18 -30.60 -1.83
C ARG A 112 -14.10 -29.79 -1.12
N SER A 113 -14.20 -29.65 0.20
CA SER A 113 -13.18 -28.96 1.00
C SER A 113 -11.83 -29.67 0.89
N VAL A 114 -10.83 -28.97 0.33
CA VAL A 114 -9.46 -29.47 0.25
C VAL A 114 -8.71 -29.02 1.50
N ARG A 115 -8.15 -29.99 2.25
CA ARG A 115 -7.28 -29.69 3.39
C ARG A 115 -5.99 -29.04 2.88
N GLN A 116 -5.85 -27.73 3.11
CA GLN A 116 -4.66 -26.98 2.71
C GLN A 116 -3.43 -27.43 3.52
N SER A 117 -2.27 -27.43 2.85
CA SER A 117 -1.00 -27.72 3.50
C SER A 117 -0.61 -26.58 4.46
N HIS A 118 0.36 -26.84 5.34
CA HIS A 118 0.92 -25.78 6.19
C HIS A 118 1.60 -24.69 5.36
N ALA A 119 2.28 -25.09 4.26
CA ALA A 119 2.90 -24.16 3.32
C ALA A 119 1.89 -23.24 2.63
N ALA A 120 0.69 -23.74 2.27
CA ALA A 120 -0.35 -22.94 1.65
C ALA A 120 -0.91 -21.86 2.61
N HIS A 121 -1.11 -22.21 3.88
CA HIS A 121 -1.50 -21.24 4.90
C HIS A 121 -0.43 -20.18 5.15
N LEU A 122 0.85 -20.59 5.20
CA LEU A 122 1.98 -19.67 5.30
C LEU A 122 2.05 -18.75 4.09
N GLY A 123 1.89 -19.28 2.87
CA GLY A 123 1.85 -18.49 1.64
C GLY A 123 0.73 -17.44 1.65
N LEU A 124 -0.47 -17.80 2.12
CA LEU A 124 -1.58 -16.87 2.30
C LEU A 124 -1.25 -15.77 3.33
N LEU A 125 -0.75 -16.15 4.51
CA LEU A 125 -0.37 -15.20 5.55
C LEU A 125 0.74 -14.24 5.07
N LEU A 126 1.79 -14.77 4.45
CA LEU A 126 2.88 -13.96 3.90
C LEU A 126 2.39 -13.06 2.77
N GLY A 127 1.49 -13.56 1.92
CA GLY A 127 0.91 -12.80 0.82
C GLY A 127 0.11 -11.59 1.29
N ILE A 128 -0.64 -11.69 2.39
CA ILE A 128 -1.42 -10.54 2.91
C ILE A 128 -0.61 -9.63 3.84
N THR A 129 0.53 -10.11 4.36
CA THR A 129 1.32 -9.36 5.34
C THR A 129 2.59 -8.76 4.74
N VAL A 130 3.45 -9.61 4.18
CA VAL A 130 4.78 -9.24 3.68
C VAL A 130 4.67 -8.54 2.34
N VAL A 131 3.82 -8.99 1.42
CA VAL A 131 3.73 -8.36 0.09
C VAL A 131 3.32 -6.89 0.21
N PRO A 132 2.21 -6.51 0.89
CA PRO A 132 1.84 -5.10 1.01
C PRO A 132 2.89 -4.28 1.76
N ALA A 133 3.51 -4.87 2.80
CA ALA A 133 4.57 -4.21 3.55
C ALA A 133 5.80 -3.90 2.67
N VAL A 134 6.24 -4.84 1.84
CA VAL A 134 7.38 -4.67 0.93
C VAL A 134 7.05 -3.62 -0.13
N PHE A 135 5.88 -3.67 -0.77
CA PHE A 135 5.48 -2.65 -1.74
C PHE A 135 5.45 -1.25 -1.11
N MET A 136 4.90 -1.13 0.10
CA MET A 136 4.87 0.14 0.82
C MET A 136 6.27 0.61 1.21
N ALA A 137 7.15 -0.29 1.67
CA ALA A 137 8.54 0.04 2.00
C ALA A 137 9.33 0.50 0.76
N VAL A 138 9.13 -0.14 -0.39
CA VAL A 138 9.71 0.28 -1.68
C VAL A 138 9.19 1.66 -2.08
N ALA A 139 7.88 1.91 -1.92
CA ALA A 139 7.30 3.24 -2.18
C ALA A 139 7.92 4.31 -1.27
N MET A 140 8.07 4.03 0.03
CA MET A 140 8.74 4.93 0.97
C MET A 140 10.21 5.16 0.60
N ALA A 141 10.94 4.12 0.20
CA ALA A 141 12.33 4.24 -0.25
C ALA A 141 12.46 5.09 -1.53
N CYS A 142 11.56 4.89 -2.49
CA CYS A 142 11.48 5.71 -3.70
C CYS A 142 11.16 7.17 -3.36
N GLN A 143 10.18 7.42 -2.48
CA GLN A 143 9.86 8.77 -2.01
C GLN A 143 11.05 9.45 -1.31
N ARG A 144 11.83 8.71 -0.51
CA ARG A 144 13.06 9.23 0.11
C ARG A 144 14.12 9.58 -0.93
N ARG A 145 14.29 8.75 -1.97
CA ARG A 145 15.23 9.01 -3.07
C ARG A 145 14.78 10.17 -3.95
N CYS A 146 13.48 10.33 -4.18
CA CYS A 146 12.91 11.47 -4.90
C CYS A 146 12.84 12.76 -4.07
N ARG A 147 13.02 12.68 -2.74
CA ARG A 147 13.14 13.83 -1.82
C ARG A 147 14.55 14.39 -1.68
N LEU A 148 15.50 13.93 -2.47
CA LEU A 148 16.88 14.40 -2.40
C LEU A 148 17.05 15.72 -3.16
N ASP A 149 17.50 16.73 -2.40
CA ASP A 149 18.34 17.84 -2.84
C ASP A 149 17.87 18.71 -4.01
N ARG A 150 16.78 19.45 -3.77
CA ARG A 150 16.77 20.85 -4.19
C ARG A 150 16.63 21.73 -2.96
N ARG A 151 17.80 22.11 -2.44
CA ARG A 151 17.99 23.40 -1.76
C ARG A 151 17.40 24.52 -2.60
#